data_AF-A0A166APT0-F1
#
_entry.id   AF-A0A166APT0-F1
#
_cell.length_a   1.000
_cell.length_b   1.000
_cell.length_c   1.000
_cell.angle_alpha   90.00
_cell.angle_beta   90.00
_cell.angle_gamma   90.00
#
_symmetry.space_group_name_H-M   'P 1'
#
loop_
_entity.id
_entity.type
_entity.pdbx_description
1 polymer ?
#
loop_
_entity_poly.entity_id
_entity_poly.type
_entity_poly.pdbx_seq_one_letter_code
_entity_poly.pdbx_strand_id
1 'polypeptide(L)' 'DIIAEDPDTHGSFLVAVIAGSDKTTVSVGTGNIEYHPIYISIGNIHNNTRRAHRNGVVLLGFLPIPK' A
#
# COMPACT_ATOMS: atom_id res chain seq x y z
N ASP A 1 -1.45 -22.47 -10.54
CA ASP A 1 -0.76 -23.17 -11.62
C ASP A 1 -0.92 -22.59 -13.01
N ILE A 2 -2.04 -21.96 -13.38
CA ILE A 2 -2.22 -21.40 -14.75
C ILE A 2 -1.08 -20.45 -15.18
N ILE A 3 -0.60 -19.57 -14.29
CA ILE A 3 0.51 -18.66 -14.61
C ILE A 3 1.80 -19.44 -14.87
N ALA A 4 2.07 -20.51 -14.12
CA ALA A 4 3.29 -21.30 -14.26
C ALA A 4 3.35 -22.12 -15.57
N GLU A 5 2.26 -22.21 -16.31
CA GLU A 5 2.21 -22.86 -17.63
C GLU A 5 2.73 -21.95 -18.76
N ASP A 6 2.75 -20.63 -18.54
CA ASP A 6 3.25 -19.65 -19.51
C ASP A 6 4.79 -19.65 -19.53
N PRO A 7 5.43 -20.02 -20.67
CA PRO A 7 6.88 -20.02 -20.82
C PRO A 7 7.54 -18.68 -20.46
N ASP A 8 6.85 -17.57 -20.71
CA ASP A 8 7.38 -16.22 -20.49
C ASP A 8 7.42 -15.84 -19.01
N THR A 9 6.69 -16.57 -18.15
CA THR A 9 6.63 -16.29 -16.71
C THR A 9 7.40 -17.31 -15.87
N HIS A 10 8.02 -18.33 -16.50
CA HIS A 10 8.84 -19.31 -15.78
C HIS A 10 9.95 -18.64 -14.96
N GLY A 11 10.08 -19.04 -13.69
CA GLY A 11 11.05 -18.47 -12.76
C GLY A 11 10.66 -17.09 -12.19
N SER A 12 9.52 -16.53 -12.60
CA SER A 12 8.98 -15.30 -12.01
C SER A 12 8.28 -15.59 -10.68
N PHE A 13 8.20 -14.57 -9.84
CA PHE A 13 7.46 -14.62 -8.57
C PHE A 13 6.25 -13.69 -8.62
N LEU A 14 5.10 -14.13 -8.09
CA LEU A 14 3.90 -13.30 -8.02
C LEU A 14 4.05 -12.25 -6.91
N VAL A 15 4.19 -11.00 -7.32
CA VAL A 15 4.28 -9.85 -6.40
C VAL A 15 2.92 -9.16 -6.33
N ALA A 16 2.16 -9.44 -5.28
CA ALA A 16 0.88 -8.76 -5.06
C ALA A 16 1.14 -7.32 -4.62
N VAL A 17 0.40 -6.36 -5.19
CA VAL A 17 0.34 -4.99 -4.69
C VAL A 17 -0.87 -4.88 -3.78
N ILE A 18 -0.64 -4.58 -2.50
CA ILE A 18 -1.70 -4.35 -1.53
C ILE A 18 -1.83 -2.86 -1.26
N ALA A 19 -3.07 -2.37 -1.20
CA ALA A 19 -3.36 -1.00 -0.83
C ALA A 19 -4.28 -0.97 0.39
N GLY A 20 -4.06 -0.01 1.28
CA GLY A 20 -4.85 0.20 2.48
C GLY A 20 -5.10 1.69 2.71
N SER A 21 -6.27 2.01 3.22
CA SER A 21 -6.66 3.38 3.55
C SER A 21 -7.54 3.37 4.79
N ASP A 22 -7.38 4.39 5.61
CA ASP A 22 -8.23 4.64 6.77
C ASP A 22 -8.49 6.14 6.89
N LYS A 23 -9.57 6.51 7.58
CA LYS A 23 -9.88 7.91 7.83
C LYS A 23 -8.84 8.47 8.81
N THR A 24 -8.11 9.50 8.41
CA THR A 24 -7.06 10.10 9.25
C THR A 24 -7.11 11.63 9.17
N THR A 25 -7.00 12.30 10.33
CA THR A 25 -6.82 13.75 10.40
C THR A 25 -5.39 14.10 9.98
N VAL A 26 -5.24 14.85 8.89
CA VAL A 26 -3.91 15.16 8.31
C VAL A 26 -3.39 16.53 8.77
N SER A 27 -4.26 17.43 9.20
CA SER A 27 -3.88 18.74 9.74
C SER A 27 -4.36 18.94 11.18
N VAL A 28 -3.45 19.36 12.06
CA VAL A 28 -3.77 19.77 13.43
C VAL A 28 -3.62 21.29 13.50
N GLY A 29 -4.73 22.02 13.67
CA GLY A 29 -4.75 23.49 13.83
C GLY A 29 -5.30 24.31 12.66
N THR A 30 -5.43 23.75 11.45
CA THR A 30 -6.01 24.44 10.28
C THR A 30 -7.31 23.76 9.81
N GLY A 31 -8.27 23.61 10.73
CA GLY A 31 -9.63 23.17 10.38
C GLY A 31 -9.92 21.67 10.38
N ASN A 32 -9.11 20.84 11.07
CA ASN A 32 -9.31 19.38 11.21
C ASN A 32 -9.66 18.70 9.87
N ILE A 33 -8.84 18.92 8.84
CA ILE A 33 -9.13 18.33 7.52
C ILE A 33 -8.81 16.84 7.57
N GLU A 34 -9.83 16.04 7.30
CA GLU A 34 -9.76 14.59 7.28
C GLU A 34 -9.58 14.10 5.85
N TYR A 35 -8.66 13.15 5.67
CA TYR A 35 -8.41 12.49 4.40
C TYR A 35 -8.34 10.99 4.63
N HIS A 36 -8.44 10.27 3.51
CA HIS A 36 -8.11 8.86 3.41
C HIS A 36 -6.71 8.72 2.75
N PRO A 37 -5.61 8.69 3.53
CA PRO A 37 -4.29 8.37 2.97
C PRO A 37 -4.27 6.97 2.35
N ILE A 38 -3.80 6.88 1.12
CA ILE A 38 -3.64 5.61 0.41
C ILE A 38 -2.21 5.11 0.61
N TYR A 39 -2.05 4.03 1.36
CA TYR A 39 -0.78 3.34 1.54
C TYR A 39 -0.69 2.14 0.60
N ILE A 40 0.49 1.91 0.04
CA ILE A 40 0.77 0.77 -0.84
C ILE A 40 1.95 -0.02 -0.29
N SER A 41 1.88 -1.34 -0.40
CA SER A 41 2.94 -2.27 -0.04
C SER A 41 2.98 -3.43 -1.02
N ILE A 42 4.13 -4.08 -1.08
CA ILE A 42 4.23 -5.43 -1.63
C ILE A 42 3.59 -6.41 -0.63
N GLY A 43 2.74 -7.32 -1.10
CA GLY A 43 1.97 -8.24 -0.24
C GLY A 43 2.77 -9.41 0.30
N ASN A 44 3.83 -9.81 -0.40
CA ASN A 44 4.68 -10.96 -0.09
C ASN A 44 5.97 -10.60 0.67
N ILE A 45 6.09 -9.38 1.22
CA ILE A 45 7.20 -9.06 2.12
C ILE A 45 6.93 -9.60 3.52
N HIS A 46 7.99 -10.05 4.19
CA HIS A 46 7.90 -10.49 5.56
C HIS A 46 7.44 -9.35 6.48
N ASN A 47 6.67 -9.70 7.53
CA ASN A 47 6.07 -8.71 8.43
C ASN A 47 7.13 -7.85 9.16
N ASN A 48 8.32 -8.39 9.43
CA ASN A 48 9.44 -7.63 9.98
C ASN A 48 9.89 -6.51 9.02
N THR A 49 9.99 -6.79 7.72
CA THR A 49 10.29 -5.80 6.69
C THR A 49 9.19 -4.76 6.55
N ARG A 50 7.92 -5.18 6.60
CA ARG A 50 6.76 -4.28 6.53
C ARG A 50 6.67 -3.31 7.72
N ARG A 51 7.06 -3.77 8.92
CA ARG A 51 7.01 -2.98 10.17
C ARG A 51 8.30 -2.22 10.47
N ALA A 52 9.40 -2.57 9.81
CA ALA A 52 10.63 -1.81 9.92
C ALA A 52 10.48 -0.46 9.21
N HIS A 53 11.25 0.54 9.65
CA HIS A 53 11.46 1.80 8.90
C HIS A 53 12.34 1.56 7.64
N ARG A 54 11.94 0.61 6.79
CA ARG A 54 12.68 0.16 5.60
C ARG A 54 11.84 0.22 4.31
N ASN A 55 10.98 1.22 4.18
CA ASN A 55 10.17 1.48 2.98
C ASN A 55 9.31 0.29 2.50
N GLY A 56 8.92 -0.61 3.42
CA GLY A 56 8.00 -1.72 3.09
C GLY A 56 6.58 -1.23 2.75
N VAL A 57 6.23 -0.03 3.21
CA VAL A 57 4.96 0.66 2.93
C VAL A 57 5.30 2.08 2.48
N VAL A 58 4.63 2.56 1.43
CA VAL A 58 4.76 3.93 0.93
C VAL A 58 3.40 4.62 0.86
N LEU A 59 3.38 5.94 1.08
CA LEU A 59 2.19 6.76 0.90
C LEU A 59 2.07 7.15 -0.58
N LEU A 60 0.98 6.74 -1.24
CA LEU A 60 0.71 7.10 -2.64
C LEU A 60 0.07 8.49 -2.74
N GLY A 61 -0.82 8.83 -1.81
CA GLY A 61 -1.54 10.10 -1.85
C GLY A 61 -2.67 10.20 -0.83
N PHE A 62 -3.42 11.28 -0.89
CA PHE A 62 -4.54 11.58 0.01
C PHE A 62 -5.84 11.69 -0.78
N LEU A 63 -6.81 10.85 -0.45
CA LEU A 63 -8.16 10.92 -1.03
C LEU A 63 -9.03 11.85 -0.17
N PRO A 64 -9.64 12.90 -0.75
CA PRO A 64 -10.53 13.80 -0.01
C PRO A 64 -11.80 13.06 0.42
N ILE A 65 -12.30 13.41 1.60
CA ILE A 65 -13.61 12.96 2.07
C ILE A 65 -14.65 13.93 1.51
N PRO A 66 -15.65 13.46 0.72
CA PRO A 66 -16.73 14.30 0.27
C PRO A 66 -17.47 14.92 1.46
N LYS A 67 -17.85 16.20 1.34
CA LYS A 67 -18.69 16.88 2.34
C LYS A 67 -20.15 16.51 2.16
#